data_AF-A0A7X7DYU8-F1
#
_entry.id   AF-A0A7X7DYU8-F1
#
_cell.length_a   1.000
_cell.length_b   1.000
_cell.length_c   1.000
_cell.angle_alpha   90.00
_cell.angle_beta   90.00
_cell.angle_gamma   90.00
#
_symmetry.space_group_name_H-M   'P 1'
#
loop_
_entity.id
_entity.type
_entity.pdbx_description
1 polymer ?
#
loop_
_entity_poly.entity_id
_entity_poly.type
_entity_poly.pdbx_seq_one_letter_code
_entity_poly.pdbx_strand_id
1 'polypeptide(L)'
;MPSLSVKVSSDKKRHGILPGFKLTMGITVFYLSIMVLIPLISLIIKAAGIEPAAFTRQLLSPRVLSAFSVSIRASVYAAIFDGIFG
;
A
#
# COMPACT_ATOMS: atom_id res chain seq x y z
N MET A 1 26.90 -41.92 -44.70
CA MET A 1 26.58 -40.51 -44.41
C MET A 1 26.00 -40.42 -43.00
N PRO A 2 26.69 -39.81 -42.02
CA PRO A 2 26.20 -39.69 -40.64
C PRO A 2 25.38 -38.41 -40.41
N SER A 3 24.25 -38.61 -39.73
CA SER A 3 23.52 -37.73 -38.79
C SER A 3 23.49 -36.22 -39.03
N LEU A 4 22.40 -35.73 -39.62
CA LEU A 4 21.93 -34.37 -39.37
C LEU A 4 21.26 -34.34 -37.98
N SER A 5 22.05 -33.99 -36.97
CA SER A 5 21.57 -33.69 -35.62
C SER A 5 20.85 -32.34 -35.65
N VAL A 6 19.55 -32.38 -35.90
CA VAL A 6 18.67 -31.20 -35.82
C VAL A 6 18.57 -30.79 -34.36
N LYS A 7 19.46 -29.87 -33.97
CA LYS A 7 19.41 -29.20 -32.68
C LYS A 7 18.24 -28.22 -32.71
N VAL A 8 17.07 -28.69 -32.27
CA VAL A 8 15.91 -27.83 -32.01
C VAL A 8 16.29 -26.91 -30.86
N SER A 9 16.79 -25.72 -31.21
CA SER A 9 17.01 -24.65 -30.24
C SER A 9 15.63 -24.25 -29.72
N SER A 10 15.36 -24.60 -28.47
CA SER A 10 14.15 -24.20 -27.78
C SER A 10 14.23 -22.69 -27.52
N ASP A 11 13.73 -21.89 -28.47
CA ASP A 11 13.56 -20.45 -28.33
C ASP A 11 12.53 -20.17 -27.23
N LYS A 12 13.01 -20.15 -25.98
CA LYS A 12 12.23 -19.72 -24.83
C LYS A 12 11.93 -18.23 -25.03
N LYS A 13 10.79 -17.92 -25.66
CA LYS A 13 10.27 -16.55 -25.79
C LYS A 13 10.23 -15.95 -24.39
N ARG A 14 11.22 -15.11 -24.09
CA ARG A 14 11.21 -14.31 -22.88
C ARG A 14 10.08 -13.33 -23.05
N HIS A 15 9.00 -13.49 -22.29
CA HIS A 15 7.98 -12.45 -22.14
C HIS A 15 8.68 -11.23 -21.53
N GLY A 16 9.27 -10.41 -22.38
CA GLY A 16 9.96 -9.20 -21.99
C GLY A 16 8.93 -8.20 -21.51
N ILE A 17 9.14 -7.69 -20.30
CA ILE A 17 8.49 -6.49 -19.77
C ILE A 17 8.40 -5.47 -20.89
N LEU A 18 7.20 -4.95 -21.16
CA LEU A 18 6.96 -4.04 -22.27
C LEU A 18 7.95 -2.86 -22.16
N PRO A 19 8.73 -2.54 -23.21
CA PRO A 19 9.65 -1.41 -23.16
C PRO A 19 8.84 -0.15 -22.86
N GLY A 20 9.15 0.52 -21.74
CA GLY A 20 8.39 1.66 -21.22
C GLY A 20 7.49 1.37 -20.00
N PHE A 21 7.17 0.10 -19.69
CA PHE A 21 6.29 -0.26 -18.55
C PHE A 21 6.77 0.33 -17.22
N LYS A 22 8.07 0.25 -16.94
CA LYS A 22 8.67 0.80 -15.72
C LYS A 22 8.55 2.31 -15.63
N LEU A 23 8.70 3.01 -16.75
CA LEU A 23 8.61 4.47 -16.80
C LEU A 23 7.16 4.93 -16.59
N THR A 24 6.22 4.31 -17.30
CA THR A 24 4.79 4.59 -17.12
C THR A 24 4.34 4.28 -15.70
N MET A 25 4.70 3.12 -15.15
CA MET A 25 4.37 2.78 -13.74
C MET A 25 4.98 3.76 -12.75
N GLY A 26 6.23 4.20 -12.97
CA GLY A 26 6.86 5.22 -12.13
C GLY A 26 6.09 6.54 -12.15
N ILE A 27 5.68 7.01 -13.33
CA ILE A 27 4.88 8.24 -13.48
C ILE A 27 3.50 8.07 -12.82
N THR A 28 2.83 6.94 -13.02
CA THR A 28 1.52 6.68 -12.40
C THR A 28 1.61 6.68 -10.88
N VAL A 29 2.58 5.94 -10.30
CA VAL A 29 2.77 5.90 -8.85
C VAL A 29 3.15 7.26 -8.31
N PHE A 30 4.02 8.02 -9.00
CA PHE A 30 4.40 9.37 -8.60
C PHE A 30 3.20 10.32 -8.58
N TYR A 31 2.37 10.29 -9.63
CA TYR A 31 1.15 11.10 -9.71
C TYR A 31 0.17 10.79 -8.57
N LEU A 32 -0.12 9.50 -8.34
CA LEU A 32 -0.99 9.06 -7.24
C LEU A 32 -0.38 9.42 -5.89
N SER A 33 0.94 9.30 -5.73
CA SER A 33 1.63 9.65 -4.49
C SER A 33 1.46 11.13 -4.19
N ILE A 34 1.67 12.02 -5.15
CA ILE A 34 1.43 13.46 -4.97
C ILE A 34 -0.04 13.72 -4.58
N MET A 35 -0.99 13.07 -5.26
CA MET A 35 -2.42 13.23 -4.97
C MET A 35 -2.76 12.86 -3.52
N VAL A 36 -2.13 11.82 -2.96
CA VAL A 36 -2.30 11.40 -1.55
C VAL A 36 -1.44 12.23 -0.59
N LEU A 37 -0.28 12.72 -1.03
CA LEU A 37 0.64 13.48 -0.19
C LEU A 37 0.10 14.88 0.13
N ILE A 38 -0.58 15.53 -0.82
CA ILE A 38 -1.23 16.83 -0.61
C ILE A 38 -2.18 16.81 0.61
N PRO A 39 -3.18 15.90 0.71
CA PRO A 39 -4.06 15.85 1.88
C PRO A 39 -3.33 15.41 3.15
N LEU A 40 -2.34 14.50 3.07
CA LEU A 40 -1.56 14.12 4.26
C LEU A 40 -0.78 15.30 4.84
N ILE A 41 -0.14 16.12 4.01
CA ILE A 41 0.55 17.34 4.45
C ILE A 41 -0.45 18.31 5.09
N SER A 42 -1.65 18.45 4.52
CA SER A 42 -2.72 19.28 5.11
C SER A 42 -3.11 18.81 6.51
N LEU A 43 -3.24 17.49 6.73
CA LEU A 43 -3.50 16.94 8.06
C LEU A 43 -2.38 17.22 9.06
N ILE A 44 -1.12 17.11 8.62
CA ILE A 44 0.05 17.40 9.46
C ILE A 44 0.05 18.88 9.87
N ILE A 45 -0.16 19.80 8.92
CA ILE A 45 -0.25 21.24 9.22
C ILE A 45 -1.40 21.52 10.20
N LYS A 46 -2.56 20.89 10.00
CA LYS A 46 -3.71 21.04 10.88
C LYS A 46 -3.41 20.55 12.30
N ALA A 47 -2.74 19.40 12.42
CA ALA A 47 -2.36 18.83 13.71
C ALA A 47 -1.29 19.67 14.42
N ALA A 48 -0.33 20.24 13.68
CA ALA A 48 0.72 21.11 14.21
C ALA A 48 0.18 22.42 14.81
N GLY A 49 -0.99 22.89 14.37
CA GLY A 49 -1.66 24.07 14.93
C GLY A 49 -2.46 23.81 16.21
N ILE A 50 -2.52 22.57 16.71
CA ILE A 50 -3.28 22.23 17.92
C ILE A 50 -2.39 22.45 19.16
N GLU A 51 -2.92 23.17 20.15
CA GLU A 51 -2.23 23.33 21.44
C GLU A 51 -2.04 21.93 22.11
N PRO A 52 -0.86 21.63 22.69
CA PRO A 52 -0.61 20.33 23.32
C PRO A 52 -1.66 19.90 24.37
N ALA A 53 -2.24 20.86 25.11
CA ALA A 53 -3.30 20.60 26.08
C ALA A 53 -4.64 20.22 25.39
N ALA A 54 -4.97 20.85 24.26
CA ALA A 54 -6.14 20.50 23.47
C ALA A 54 -5.95 19.14 22.77
N PHE A 55 -4.74 18.83 22.32
CA PHE A 55 -4.41 17.56 21.68
C PHE A 55 -4.64 16.36 22.63
N THR A 56 -4.10 16.43 23.85
CA THR A 56 -4.28 15.36 24.85
C THR A 56 -5.74 15.20 25.28
N ARG A 57 -6.48 16.31 25.46
CA ARG A 57 -7.93 16.28 25.72
C ARG A 57 -8.73 15.62 24.60
N GLN A 58 -8.37 15.91 23.35
CA GLN A 58 -9.01 15.29 22.19
C GLN A 58 -8.72 13.79 22.11
N LEU A 59 -7.47 13.39 22.33
CA LEU A 59 -7.05 11.98 22.34
C LEU A 59 -7.72 11.16 23.44
N LEU A 60 -7.84 11.73 24.64
CA LEU A 60 -8.47 11.09 25.79
C LEU A 60 -9.99 11.28 25.82
N SER A 61 -10.58 11.86 24.77
CA SER A 61 -12.02 11.98 24.70
C SER A 61 -12.67 10.58 24.67
N PRO A 62 -13.81 10.39 25.34
CA PRO A 62 -14.50 9.09 25.36
C PRO A 62 -14.78 8.53 23.96
N ARG A 63 -14.98 9.42 22.98
CA ARG A 63 -15.21 9.09 21.58
C ARG A 63 -13.97 8.48 20.92
N VAL A 64 -12.81 9.11 21.08
CA VAL A 64 -11.56 8.63 20.45
C VAL A 64 -11.12 7.32 21.09
N LEU A 65 -11.25 7.20 22.42
CA LEU A 65 -10.97 5.95 23.14
C LEU A 65 -11.91 4.81 22.70
N SER A 66 -13.21 5.09 22.55
CA SER A 66 -14.16 4.11 22.04
C SER A 66 -13.84 3.69 20.61
N ALA A 67 -13.47 4.63 19.74
CA ALA A 67 -13.08 4.35 18.37
C ALA A 67 -11.84 3.45 18.29
N PHE A 68 -10.80 3.73 19.10
CA PHE A 68 -9.62 2.86 19.18
C PHE A 68 -9.97 1.46 19.68
N SER A 69 -10.81 1.34 20.71
CA SER A 69 -11.24 0.03 21.22
C SER A 69 -11.99 -0.77 20.14
N VAL A 70 -12.89 -0.13 19.39
CA VAL A 70 -13.62 -0.78 18.30
C VAL A 70 -12.66 -1.22 17.20
N SER A 71 -11.77 -0.34 16.72
CA SER A 71 -10.84 -0.68 15.63
C SER A 71 -9.90 -1.82 16.00
N ILE A 72 -9.34 -1.82 17.22
CA ILE A 72 -8.44 -2.88 17.68
C ILE A 72 -9.19 -4.20 17.82
N ARG A 73 -10.39 -4.19 18.42
CA ARG A 73 -11.19 -5.42 18.53
C ARG A 73 -11.61 -5.93 17.16
N ALA A 74 -12.04 -5.03 16.27
CA ALA A 74 -12.46 -5.38 14.92
C ALA A 74 -11.31 -5.98 14.10
N SER A 75 -10.11 -5.41 14.14
CA SER A 75 -8.95 -5.95 13.41
C SER A 75 -8.49 -7.30 13.97
N VAL A 76 -8.55 -7.49 15.29
CA VAL A 76 -8.25 -8.80 15.91
C VAL A 76 -9.25 -9.86 15.44
N TYR A 77 -10.55 -9.57 15.50
CA TYR A 77 -11.56 -10.51 14.99
C TYR A 77 -11.35 -10.77 13.50
N ALA A 78 -11.18 -9.72 12.69
CA ALA A 78 -10.94 -9.86 11.26
C ALA A 78 -9.71 -10.73 10.95
N ALA A 79 -8.60 -10.54 11.68
CA ALA A 79 -7.38 -11.34 11.52
C ALA A 79 -7.58 -12.80 11.93
N ILE A 80 -8.38 -13.08 12.97
CA ILE A 80 -8.72 -14.46 13.35
C ILE A 80 -9.58 -15.11 12.25
N PHE A 81 -10.58 -14.40 11.73
CA PHE A 81 -11.40 -14.90 10.63
C PHE A 81 -10.56 -15.15 9.38
N ASP A 82 -9.73 -14.19 8.98
CA ASP A 82 -8.79 -14.32 7.86
C ASP A 82 -7.82 -15.48 8.07
N GLY A 83 -7.31 -15.70 9.29
CA GLY A 83 -6.44 -16.84 9.58
C GLY A 83 -7.14 -18.21 9.57
N ILE A 84 -8.46 -18.26 9.78
CA ILE A 84 -9.25 -19.51 9.74
C ILE A 84 -9.75 -19.82 8.33
N PHE A 85 -10.18 -18.79 7.58
CA PHE A 85 -10.86 -18.92 6.28
C PHE A 85 -10.02 -18.52 5.07
N GLY A 86 -8.98 -17.71 5.27
CA GLY A 86 -8.08 -17.22 4.22
C GLY A 86 -7.14 -18.28 3.67
#